data_AF-A0A522D781-F1
#
_entry.id   AF-A0A522D781-F1
#
_cell.length_a   1.000
_cell.length_b   1.000
_cell.length_c   1.000
_cell.angle_alpha   90.00
_cell.angle_beta   90.00
_cell.angle_gamma   90.00
#
_symmetry.space_group_name_H-M   'P 1'
#
loop_
_entity.id
_entity.type
_entity.pdbx_description
1 polymer ?
#
loop_
_entity_poly.entity_id
_entity_poly.type
_entity_poly.pdbx_seq_one_letter_code
_entity_poly.pdbx_strand_id
1 'polypeptide(L)'
;MSAFDASDLLDCYARGVFPMADAREDARVFLIDPERRGVLPLAGFHVPKRLARTVRGDPFDVRINSAFHEVVLACAASGPGRTETWINRPIEQLYLQLHKVGHAHSVECWDGDELVGGLYGVSLRGAFFGESMFSRRRDASKVALVHLAARLIGGGVRLLDAQFMTEHLAQFGAQEISRAAYHRRLSEALEADGDFYVVGDATGSTFAAGSDLGAGGGAEGAVALGRGVAEGAAAGEPSAAGRSSTFGASVTALSAGVARGAAAATTGAEALQLIAQAS
;
A
#
# COMPACT_ATOMS: atom_id res chain seq x y z
N MET A 1 -6.00 11.29 -28.47
CA MET A 1 -5.33 10.87 -27.23
C MET A 1 -6.41 10.84 -26.16
N SER A 2 -6.63 9.71 -25.49
CA SER A 2 -7.54 9.65 -24.34
C SER A 2 -7.01 10.56 -23.23
N ALA A 3 -7.92 11.11 -22.43
CA ALA A 3 -7.54 11.86 -21.24
C ALA A 3 -6.91 10.90 -20.21
N PHE A 4 -5.93 11.38 -19.44
CA PHE A 4 -5.30 10.63 -18.36
C PHE A 4 -6.35 10.24 -17.30
N ASP A 5 -6.44 8.95 -16.98
CA ASP A 5 -7.48 8.41 -16.10
C ASP A 5 -6.95 7.49 -14.97
N ALA A 6 -7.88 6.86 -14.23
CA ALA A 6 -7.55 5.94 -13.14
C ALA A 6 -6.67 4.74 -13.57
N SER A 7 -6.84 4.21 -14.79
CA SER A 7 -6.01 3.13 -15.30
C SER A 7 -4.58 3.61 -15.51
N ASP A 8 -4.40 4.79 -16.11
CA ASP A 8 -3.08 5.39 -16.30
C ASP A 8 -2.38 5.67 -14.97
N LEU A 9 -3.15 6.05 -13.94
CA LEU A 9 -2.61 6.27 -12.60
C LEU A 9 -2.17 4.96 -11.92
N LEU A 10 -2.92 3.86 -12.05
CA LEU A 10 -2.48 2.55 -11.55
C LEU A 10 -1.21 2.07 -12.23
N ASP A 11 -1.09 2.33 -13.52
CA ASP A 11 0.13 2.09 -14.29
C ASP A 11 1.32 2.89 -13.76
N CYS A 12 1.10 4.12 -13.30
CA CYS A 12 2.13 4.90 -12.61
C CYS A 12 2.55 4.24 -11.29
N TYR A 13 1.58 3.82 -10.46
CA TYR A 13 1.85 3.13 -9.20
C TYR A 13 2.61 1.81 -9.40
N ALA A 14 2.27 1.03 -10.42
CA ALA A 14 2.97 -0.20 -10.78
C ALA A 14 4.44 0.05 -11.13
N ARG A 15 4.76 1.26 -11.61
CA ARG A 15 6.14 1.70 -11.94
C ARG A 15 6.78 2.48 -10.79
N GLY A 16 6.15 2.55 -9.62
CA GLY A 16 6.64 3.25 -8.44
C GLY A 16 6.52 4.77 -8.52
N VAL A 17 5.67 5.29 -9.39
CA VAL A 17 5.49 6.74 -9.63
C VAL A 17 4.13 7.19 -9.10
N PHE A 18 4.06 8.37 -8.49
CA PHE A 18 2.81 8.91 -7.93
C PHE A 18 2.60 10.39 -8.32
N PRO A 19 1.33 10.86 -8.37
CA PRO A 19 1.00 12.21 -8.80
C PRO A 19 1.13 13.23 -7.67
N MET A 20 1.57 14.43 -8.01
CA MET A 20 1.53 15.61 -7.14
C MET A 20 1.16 16.86 -7.95
N ALA A 21 0.76 17.91 -7.26
CA ALA A 21 0.57 19.25 -7.80
C ALA A 21 1.23 20.29 -6.89
N ASP A 22 1.47 21.49 -7.41
CA ASP A 22 2.11 22.58 -6.66
C ASP A 22 1.15 23.20 -5.63
N ALA A 23 -0.15 23.26 -5.95
CA ALA A 23 -1.17 23.92 -5.16
C ALA A 23 -2.57 23.36 -5.43
N ARG A 24 -3.52 23.63 -4.53
CA ARG A 24 -4.92 23.14 -4.63
C ARG A 24 -5.62 23.57 -5.92
N GLU A 25 -5.39 24.82 -6.31
CA GLU A 25 -6.02 25.47 -7.46
C GLU A 25 -5.18 25.36 -8.75
N ASP A 26 -4.02 24.70 -8.72
CA ASP A 26 -3.26 24.40 -9.95
C ASP A 26 -3.99 23.30 -10.73
N ALA A 27 -4.12 23.48 -12.05
CA ALA A 27 -4.68 22.48 -12.95
C ALA A 27 -3.65 21.40 -13.36
N ARG A 28 -2.36 21.65 -13.14
CA ARG A 28 -1.27 20.76 -13.57
C ARG A 28 -1.03 19.66 -12.54
N VAL A 29 -0.77 18.46 -13.06
CA VAL A 29 -0.31 17.31 -12.29
C VAL A 29 1.05 16.91 -12.84
N PHE A 30 1.98 16.61 -11.96
CA PHE A 30 3.27 16.05 -12.31
C PHE A 30 3.50 14.75 -11.53
N LEU A 31 4.40 13.93 -12.05
CA LEU A 31 4.68 12.59 -11.55
C LEU A 31 6.05 12.57 -10.87
N ILE A 32 6.15 11.91 -9.71
CA ILE A 32 7.38 11.84 -8.93
C ILE A 32 7.81 10.39 -8.70
N ASP A 33 9.10 10.15 -8.85
CA ASP A 33 9.83 8.98 -8.39
C ASP A 33 11.07 9.49 -7.62
N PRO A 34 11.04 9.61 -6.28
CA PRO A 34 12.13 10.20 -5.51
C PRO A 34 13.34 9.25 -5.43
N GLU A 35 14.56 9.79 -5.27
CA GLU A 35 15.78 8.97 -5.07
C GLU A 35 15.76 8.18 -3.75
N ARG A 36 15.03 8.73 -2.77
CA ARG A 36 14.85 8.20 -1.43
C ARG A 36 13.36 8.05 -1.18
N ARG A 37 12.92 6.84 -0.85
CA ARG A 37 11.49 6.49 -0.67
C ARG A 37 11.22 6.10 0.77
N GLY A 38 10.21 6.74 1.36
CA GLY A 38 9.69 6.37 2.67
C GLY A 38 8.82 5.13 2.57
N VAL A 39 9.06 4.13 3.42
CA VAL A 39 8.21 2.94 3.55
C VAL A 39 7.95 2.66 5.03
N LEU A 40 6.75 2.17 5.33
CA LEU A 40 6.41 1.68 6.66
C LEU A 40 6.59 0.16 6.71
N PRO A 41 7.30 -0.38 7.70
CA PRO A 41 7.43 -1.82 7.86
C PRO A 41 6.08 -2.41 8.28
N LEU A 42 5.59 -3.43 7.57
CA LEU A 42 4.42 -4.20 7.99
C LEU A 42 4.82 -5.25 9.04
N ALA A 43 5.91 -5.98 8.78
CA ALA A 43 6.59 -6.78 9.80
C ALA A 43 7.39 -5.86 10.72
N GLY A 44 7.10 -5.88 12.02
CA GLY A 44 7.72 -4.99 13.00
C GLY A 44 7.18 -3.55 12.99
N PHE A 45 5.95 -3.32 12.50
CA PHE A 45 5.28 -2.02 12.58
C PHE A 45 5.25 -1.52 14.04
N HIS A 46 5.87 -0.37 14.31
CA HIS A 46 5.98 0.11 15.68
C HIS A 46 4.74 0.90 16.10
N VAL A 47 4.10 0.49 17.20
CA VAL A 47 3.04 1.30 17.84
C VAL A 47 3.57 1.89 19.14
N PRO A 48 3.71 3.23 19.25
CA PRO A 48 4.14 3.85 20.50
C PRO A 48 3.26 3.41 21.69
N LYS A 49 3.87 3.07 22.83
CA LYS A 49 3.15 2.51 24.01
C LYS A 49 1.95 3.34 24.45
N ARG A 50 2.05 4.68 24.41
CA ARG A 50 0.93 5.58 24.73
C ARG A 50 -0.22 5.42 23.73
N LEU A 51 0.11 5.41 22.44
CA LEU A 51 -0.88 5.23 21.37
C LEU A 51 -1.52 3.84 21.45
N ALA A 52 -0.77 2.79 21.74
CA ALA A 52 -1.33 1.44 21.93
C ALA A 52 -2.34 1.36 23.08
N ARG A 53 -2.25 2.23 24.10
CA ARG A 53 -3.29 2.35 25.13
C ARG A 53 -4.52 3.08 24.60
N THR A 54 -4.31 4.17 23.85
CA THR A 54 -5.39 4.90 23.17
C THR A 54 -6.17 3.98 22.24
N VAL A 55 -5.50 3.26 21.34
CA VAL A 55 -6.12 2.34 20.38
C VAL A 55 -6.94 1.27 21.09
N ARG A 56 -6.40 0.62 22.13
CA ARG A 56 -7.13 -0.41 22.91
C ARG A 56 -8.39 0.13 23.62
N GLY A 57 -8.46 1.44 23.84
CA GLY A 57 -9.62 2.07 24.46
C GLY A 57 -10.76 2.38 23.50
N ASP A 58 -10.59 2.09 22.20
CA ASP A 58 -11.57 2.33 21.13
C ASP A 58 -12.27 3.72 21.22
N PRO A 59 -11.50 4.83 21.27
CA PRO A 59 -12.06 6.16 21.48
C PRO A 59 -12.82 6.71 20.26
N PHE A 60 -12.70 6.05 19.11
CA PHE A 60 -13.35 6.43 17.86
C PHE A 60 -14.03 5.21 17.25
N ASP A 61 -15.17 5.42 16.60
CA ASP A 61 -15.76 4.43 15.71
C ASP A 61 -14.94 4.42 14.41
N VAL A 62 -14.20 3.34 14.19
CA VAL A 62 -13.37 3.20 13.00
C VAL A 62 -14.23 2.62 11.87
N ARG A 63 -14.19 3.25 10.70
CA ARG A 63 -14.90 2.78 9.50
C ARG A 63 -13.96 2.72 8.31
N ILE A 64 -14.36 2.00 7.27
CA ILE A 64 -13.65 1.98 5.99
C ILE A 64 -14.59 2.34 4.87
N ASN A 65 -14.09 3.07 3.88
CA ASN A 65 -14.81 3.36 2.64
C ASN A 65 -16.23 3.95 2.83
N SER A 66 -16.55 4.48 4.00
CA SER A 66 -17.89 5.01 4.30
C SER A 66 -18.00 6.50 3.94
N ALA A 67 -16.86 7.19 3.89
CA ALA A 67 -16.78 8.61 3.52
C ALA A 67 -15.49 8.95 2.77
N PHE A 68 -15.11 8.14 1.78
CA PHE A 68 -13.85 8.30 1.04
C PHE A 68 -13.64 9.72 0.47
N HIS A 69 -14.67 10.31 -0.15
CA HIS A 69 -14.56 11.68 -0.70
C HIS A 69 -14.34 12.71 0.40
N GLU A 70 -15.03 12.59 1.54
CA GLU A 70 -14.85 13.50 2.67
C GLU A 70 -13.44 13.41 3.26
N VAL A 71 -12.86 12.20 3.31
CA VAL A 71 -11.46 12.00 3.71
C VAL A 71 -10.52 12.70 2.74
N VAL A 72 -10.69 12.54 1.42
CA VAL A 72 -9.85 13.22 0.42
C VAL A 72 -9.98 14.74 0.54
N LEU A 73 -11.19 15.27 0.71
CA LEU A 73 -11.43 16.70 0.91
C LEU A 73 -10.79 17.21 2.20
N ALA A 74 -10.86 16.46 3.29
CA ALA A 74 -10.23 16.82 4.55
C ALA A 74 -8.70 16.78 4.47
N CYS A 75 -8.13 15.81 3.75
CA CYS A 75 -6.71 15.76 3.43
C CYS A 75 -6.27 16.89 2.50
N ALA A 76 -7.17 17.40 1.64
CA ALA A 76 -6.88 18.53 0.76
C ALA A 76 -7.10 19.90 1.41
N ALA A 77 -7.78 19.97 2.55
CA ALA A 77 -8.06 21.23 3.22
C ALA A 77 -6.77 21.92 3.70
N SER A 78 -6.72 23.24 3.54
CA SER A 78 -5.72 24.08 4.21
C SER A 78 -5.93 24.02 5.72
N GLY A 79 -4.84 24.16 6.47
CA GLY A 79 -4.85 24.11 7.94
C GLY A 79 -3.75 24.97 8.55
N PRO A 80 -3.70 25.08 9.89
CA PRO A 80 -2.63 25.82 10.56
C PRO A 80 -1.25 25.30 10.13
N GLY A 81 -0.44 26.15 9.50
CA GLY A 81 0.89 25.78 8.98
C GLY A 81 0.89 25.09 7.61
N ARG A 82 -0.27 24.89 6.98
CA ARG A 82 -0.41 24.33 5.63
C ARG A 82 -1.36 25.20 4.81
N THR A 83 -0.80 26.20 4.15
CA THR A 83 -1.55 27.09 3.26
C THR A 83 -1.91 26.41 1.95
N GLU A 84 -1.01 25.56 1.44
CA GLU A 84 -1.16 24.86 0.17
C GLU A 84 -1.19 23.33 0.33
N THR A 85 -1.84 22.66 -0.61
CA THR A 85 -1.88 21.19 -0.72
C THR A 85 -1.50 20.76 -2.12
N TRP A 86 -0.86 19.60 -2.22
CA TRP A 86 -0.59 18.94 -3.50
C TRP A 86 -1.84 18.25 -4.09
N ILE A 87 -2.91 18.09 -3.30
CA ILE A 87 -4.16 17.45 -3.73
C ILE A 87 -5.04 18.48 -4.44
N ASN A 88 -4.78 18.70 -5.72
CA ASN A 88 -5.60 19.57 -6.57
C ASN A 88 -6.88 18.86 -7.05
N ARG A 89 -7.72 19.57 -7.80
CA ARG A 89 -8.98 19.01 -8.33
C ARG A 89 -8.78 17.82 -9.27
N PRO A 90 -7.85 17.84 -10.24
CA PRO A 90 -7.53 16.66 -11.06
C PRO A 90 -7.15 15.42 -10.22
N ILE A 91 -6.26 15.57 -9.24
CA ILE A 91 -5.82 14.47 -8.37
C ILE A 91 -6.99 13.93 -7.54
N GLU A 92 -7.81 14.81 -6.96
CA GLU A 92 -9.04 14.42 -6.26
C GLU A 92 -9.93 13.54 -7.15
N GLN A 93 -10.17 13.94 -8.39
CA GLN A 93 -11.01 13.17 -9.32
C GLN A 93 -10.40 11.80 -9.66
N LEU A 94 -9.09 11.71 -9.83
CA LEU A 94 -8.41 10.44 -10.09
C LEU A 94 -8.58 9.46 -8.93
N TYR A 95 -8.43 9.90 -7.67
CA TYR A 95 -8.65 9.03 -6.52
C TYR A 95 -10.11 8.63 -6.34
N LEU A 96 -11.07 9.50 -6.67
CA LEU A 96 -12.49 9.13 -6.67
C LEU A 96 -12.79 8.05 -7.72
N GLN A 97 -12.18 8.16 -8.90
CA GLN A 97 -12.29 7.12 -9.93
C GLN A 97 -11.67 5.81 -9.45
N LEU A 98 -10.47 5.85 -8.86
CA LEU A 98 -9.81 4.67 -8.27
C LEU A 98 -10.65 4.02 -7.18
N HIS A 99 -11.27 4.82 -6.31
CA HIS A 99 -12.15 4.32 -5.27
C HIS A 99 -13.35 3.59 -5.88
N LYS A 100 -13.98 4.20 -6.89
CA LYS A 100 -15.12 3.62 -7.60
C LYS A 100 -14.79 2.28 -8.27
N VAL A 101 -13.56 2.09 -8.75
CA VAL A 101 -13.10 0.82 -9.34
C VAL A 101 -12.43 -0.13 -8.34
N GLY A 102 -12.53 0.16 -7.03
CA GLY A 102 -12.11 -0.73 -5.95
C GLY A 102 -10.61 -0.69 -5.62
N HIS A 103 -9.87 0.30 -6.10
CA HIS A 103 -8.42 0.42 -5.90
C HIS A 103 -8.00 1.49 -4.89
N ALA A 104 -8.86 2.46 -4.54
CA ALA A 104 -8.56 3.40 -3.47
C ALA A 104 -9.45 3.17 -2.25
N HIS A 105 -8.86 3.25 -1.07
CA HIS A 105 -9.53 2.94 0.19
C HIS A 105 -9.26 3.98 1.26
N SER A 106 -10.23 4.19 2.14
CA SER A 106 -10.12 5.05 3.31
C SER A 106 -10.24 4.25 4.61
N VAL A 107 -9.55 4.73 5.64
CA VAL A 107 -9.77 4.35 7.05
C VAL A 107 -10.14 5.63 7.79
N GLU A 108 -11.29 5.63 8.43
CA GLU A 108 -11.95 6.80 8.99
C GLU A 108 -12.11 6.64 10.49
N CYS A 109 -11.94 7.72 11.25
CA CYS A 109 -12.21 7.77 12.69
C CYS A 109 -13.37 8.74 12.94
N TRP A 110 -14.44 8.23 13.56
CA TRP A 110 -15.66 8.96 13.87
C TRP A 110 -15.83 9.16 15.38
N ASP A 111 -16.26 10.35 15.78
CA ASP A 111 -16.65 10.72 17.14
C ASP A 111 -18.15 11.04 17.09
N GLY A 112 -19.00 10.03 17.34
CA GLY A 112 -20.42 10.08 16.98
C GLY A 112 -20.60 10.17 15.46
N ASP A 113 -21.26 11.24 15.00
CA ASP A 113 -21.49 11.52 13.58
C ASP A 113 -20.40 12.45 12.98
N GLU A 114 -19.39 12.85 13.76
CA GLU A 114 -18.32 13.73 13.28
C GLU A 114 -17.13 12.92 12.76
N LEU A 115 -16.76 13.12 11.48
CA LEU A 115 -15.52 12.61 10.92
C LEU A 115 -14.32 13.42 11.44
N VAL A 116 -13.60 12.85 12.41
CA VAL A 116 -12.56 13.55 13.20
C VAL A 116 -11.12 13.19 12.82
N GLY A 117 -10.93 12.23 11.94
CA GLY A 117 -9.63 11.89 11.38
C GLY A 117 -9.73 10.75 10.39
N GLY A 118 -8.66 10.51 9.66
CA GLY A 118 -8.62 9.42 8.71
C GLY A 118 -7.45 9.53 7.75
N LEU A 119 -7.36 8.54 6.89
CA LEU A 119 -6.38 8.47 5.82
C LEU A 119 -7.00 7.79 4.60
N TYR A 120 -6.37 7.98 3.45
CA TYR A 120 -6.68 7.19 2.26
C TYR A 120 -5.41 6.70 1.58
N GLY A 121 -5.55 5.66 0.77
CA GLY A 121 -4.47 5.09 -0.01
C GLY A 121 -4.96 4.27 -1.19
N VAL A 122 -4.02 3.78 -1.99
CA VAL A 122 -4.28 2.95 -3.16
C VAL A 122 -3.77 1.53 -2.91
N SER A 123 -4.59 0.53 -3.23
CA SER A 123 -4.21 -0.87 -3.26
C SER A 123 -3.94 -1.31 -4.71
N LEU A 124 -2.83 -2.03 -4.88
CA LEU A 124 -2.51 -2.68 -6.14
C LEU A 124 -1.74 -3.96 -5.80
N ARG A 125 -2.36 -5.12 -6.07
CA ARG A 125 -1.76 -6.42 -5.77
C ARG A 125 -1.35 -6.48 -4.28
N GLY A 126 -0.16 -6.93 -3.95
CA GLY A 126 0.38 -6.95 -2.59
C GLY A 126 1.00 -5.63 -2.12
N ALA A 127 0.76 -4.51 -2.81
CA ALA A 127 1.25 -3.18 -2.43
C ALA A 127 0.10 -2.25 -2.02
N PHE A 128 0.37 -1.42 -1.01
CA PHE A 128 -0.50 -0.32 -0.60
C PHE A 128 0.28 0.98 -0.54
N PHE A 129 -0.24 2.02 -1.18
CA PHE A 129 0.35 3.35 -1.23
C PHE A 129 -0.47 4.27 -0.34
N GLY A 130 0.06 4.63 0.84
CA GLY A 130 -0.61 5.54 1.76
C GLY A 130 -0.49 6.97 1.24
N GLU A 131 -1.58 7.62 0.85
CA GLU A 131 -1.51 8.90 0.14
C GLU A 131 -1.49 10.10 1.08
N SER A 132 -2.50 10.21 1.94
CA SER A 132 -2.60 11.33 2.84
C SER A 132 -3.46 11.00 4.04
N MET A 133 -3.31 11.79 5.09
CA MET A 133 -4.07 11.67 6.33
C MET A 133 -4.39 13.05 6.92
N PHE A 134 -5.47 13.13 7.69
CA PHE A 134 -5.87 14.33 8.40
C PHE A 134 -6.31 13.98 9.83
N SER A 135 -6.24 14.96 10.73
CA SER A 135 -6.67 14.80 12.12
C SER A 135 -7.31 16.10 12.62
N ARG A 136 -8.52 16.00 13.16
CA ARG A 136 -9.27 17.09 13.84
C ARG A 136 -9.39 16.83 15.35
N ARG A 137 -9.30 15.57 15.78
CA ARG A 137 -9.13 15.18 17.18
C ARG A 137 -7.72 14.64 17.44
N ARG A 138 -7.31 14.66 18.71
CA ARG A 138 -6.01 14.12 19.14
C ARG A 138 -5.93 12.63 18.79
N ASP A 139 -4.80 12.25 18.21
CA ASP A 139 -4.46 10.87 17.83
C ASP A 139 -5.37 10.20 16.79
N ALA A 140 -6.40 10.87 16.25
CA ALA A 140 -7.32 10.25 15.29
C ALA A 140 -6.63 9.71 14.03
N SER A 141 -5.77 10.49 13.36
CA SER A 141 -5.01 9.99 12.20
C SER A 141 -4.06 8.84 12.54
N LYS A 142 -3.51 8.83 13.76
CA LYS A 142 -2.62 7.78 14.25
C LYS A 142 -3.38 6.49 14.53
N VAL A 143 -4.59 6.59 15.09
CA VAL A 143 -5.49 5.45 15.26
C VAL A 143 -5.84 4.90 13.88
N ALA A 144 -6.25 5.74 12.93
CA ALA A 144 -6.51 5.31 11.55
C ALA A 144 -5.31 4.58 10.92
N LEU A 145 -4.08 5.07 11.13
CA LEU A 145 -2.86 4.42 10.66
C LEU A 145 -2.61 3.05 11.30
N VAL A 146 -2.88 2.89 12.60
CA VAL A 146 -2.77 1.59 13.28
C VAL A 146 -3.78 0.59 12.73
N HIS A 147 -5.04 1.01 12.52
CA HIS A 147 -6.06 0.14 11.92
C HIS A 147 -5.76 -0.17 10.45
N LEU A 148 -5.18 0.77 9.69
CA LEU A 148 -4.66 0.48 8.34
C LEU A 148 -3.58 -0.60 8.41
N ALA A 149 -2.54 -0.41 9.23
CA ALA A 149 -1.43 -1.36 9.33
C ALA A 149 -1.93 -2.77 9.68
N ALA A 150 -2.81 -2.89 10.67
CA ALA A 150 -3.42 -4.16 11.05
C ALA A 150 -4.19 -4.82 9.88
N ARG A 151 -4.96 -4.02 9.12
CA ARG A 151 -5.70 -4.49 7.94
C ARG A 151 -4.77 -4.98 6.83
N LEU A 152 -3.70 -4.25 6.54
CA LEU A 152 -2.71 -4.63 5.53
C LEU A 152 -1.94 -5.89 5.93
N ILE A 153 -1.57 -6.01 7.20
CA ILE A 153 -0.93 -7.22 7.77
C ILE A 153 -1.87 -8.43 7.63
N GLY A 154 -3.11 -8.33 8.12
CA GLY A 154 -4.08 -9.41 8.02
C GLY A 154 -4.45 -9.76 6.58
N GLY A 155 -4.38 -8.78 5.68
CA GLY A 155 -4.61 -8.93 4.25
C GLY A 155 -3.41 -9.46 3.45
N GLY A 156 -2.27 -9.76 4.08
CA GLY A 156 -1.10 -10.30 3.39
C GLY A 156 -0.38 -9.30 2.46
N VAL A 157 -0.59 -8.00 2.64
CA VAL A 157 0.11 -6.95 1.91
C VAL A 157 1.61 -7.00 2.27
N ARG A 158 2.47 -6.79 1.27
CA ARG A 158 3.93 -6.93 1.39
C ARG A 158 4.67 -5.60 1.42
N LEU A 159 4.06 -4.54 0.88
CA LEU A 159 4.65 -3.21 0.83
C LEU A 159 3.63 -2.14 1.25
N LEU A 160 3.98 -1.34 2.26
CA LEU A 160 3.30 -0.09 2.59
C LEU A 160 4.22 1.08 2.22
N ASP A 161 3.92 1.71 1.09
CA ASP A 161 4.60 2.92 0.62
C ASP A 161 4.05 4.15 1.37
N ALA A 162 4.96 5.01 1.82
CA ALA A 162 4.68 6.25 2.51
C ALA A 162 5.23 7.47 1.76
N GLN A 163 5.71 7.26 0.52
CA GLN A 163 6.36 8.20 -0.39
C GLN A 163 7.58 8.92 0.22
N PHE A 164 7.35 9.82 1.17
CA PHE A 164 8.37 10.60 1.85
C PHE A 164 8.47 10.24 3.32
N MET A 165 9.69 10.26 3.83
CA MET A 165 9.92 10.15 5.27
C MET A 165 9.45 11.42 5.99
N THR A 166 8.73 11.28 7.09
CA THR A 166 8.32 12.40 7.95
C THR A 166 8.56 12.07 9.42
N GLU A 167 8.76 13.08 10.25
CA GLU A 167 8.88 12.90 11.71
C GLU A 167 7.63 12.21 12.28
N HIS A 168 6.45 12.52 11.73
CA HIS A 168 5.21 11.85 12.11
C HIS A 168 5.27 10.35 11.86
N LEU A 169 5.73 9.91 10.69
CA LEU A 169 5.78 8.47 10.36
C LEU A 169 6.98 7.77 11.01
N ALA A 170 8.05 8.49 11.35
CA ALA A 170 9.21 7.95 12.06
C ALA A 170 8.83 7.26 13.37
N GLN A 171 7.84 7.79 14.10
CA GLN A 171 7.36 7.19 15.35
C GLN A 171 6.73 5.80 15.15
N PHE A 172 6.41 5.42 13.92
CA PHE A 172 5.85 4.11 13.55
C PHE A 172 6.89 3.15 12.96
N GLY A 173 8.17 3.54 12.98
CA GLY A 173 9.26 2.77 12.39
C GLY A 173 9.42 2.97 10.88
N ALA A 174 8.84 4.04 10.31
CA ALA A 174 9.08 4.39 8.92
C ALA A 174 10.58 4.49 8.64
N GLN A 175 10.98 3.99 7.48
CA GLN A 175 12.36 3.96 7.03
C GLN A 175 12.46 4.57 5.65
N GLU A 176 13.61 5.17 5.37
CA GLU A 176 13.92 5.70 4.05
C GLU A 176 14.90 4.76 3.34
N ILE A 177 14.49 4.27 2.16
CA ILE A 177 15.27 3.34 1.34
C ILE A 177 15.66 3.97 0.01
N SER A 178 16.68 3.43 -0.66
CA SER A 178 17.02 3.89 -2.01
C SER A 178 15.91 3.52 -3.00
N ARG A 179 15.74 4.34 -4.03
CA ARG A 179 14.84 4.06 -5.15
C ARG A 179 15.00 2.65 -5.71
N ALA A 180 16.24 2.20 -5.91
CA ALA A 180 16.51 0.85 -6.40
C ALA A 180 16.03 -0.26 -5.43
N ALA A 181 16.16 -0.05 -4.11
CA ALA A 181 15.62 -0.97 -3.12
C ALA A 181 14.09 -0.96 -3.08
N TYR A 182 13.48 0.21 -3.26
CA TYR A 182 12.04 0.35 -3.34
C TYR A 182 11.45 -0.39 -4.54
N HIS A 183 11.99 -0.17 -5.75
CA HIS A 183 11.47 -0.84 -6.96
C HIS A 183 11.59 -2.36 -6.88
N ARG A 184 12.63 -2.91 -6.24
CA ARG A 184 12.70 -4.37 -5.97
C ARG A 184 11.54 -4.84 -5.09
N ARG A 185 11.32 -4.17 -3.95
CA ARG A 185 10.22 -4.51 -3.02
C ARG A 185 8.85 -4.34 -3.67
N LEU A 186 8.69 -3.30 -4.50
CA LEU A 186 7.47 -3.08 -5.26
C LEU A 186 7.22 -4.22 -6.25
N SER A 187 8.23 -4.61 -7.04
CA SER A 187 8.11 -5.76 -7.95
C SER A 187 7.70 -7.03 -7.22
N GLU A 188 8.33 -7.35 -6.09
CA GLU A 188 8.00 -8.51 -5.26
C GLU A 188 6.59 -8.43 -4.65
N ALA A 189 6.12 -7.23 -4.32
CA ALA A 189 4.77 -7.00 -3.81
C ALA A 189 3.70 -7.15 -4.91
N LEU A 190 4.01 -6.75 -6.15
CA LEU A 190 3.11 -6.87 -7.30
C LEU A 190 2.90 -8.33 -7.76
N GLU A 191 3.77 -9.25 -7.35
CA GLU A 191 3.64 -10.70 -7.57
C GLU A 191 2.69 -11.39 -6.56
N ALA A 192 2.22 -10.67 -5.54
CA ALA A 192 1.31 -11.19 -4.52
C ALA A 192 -0.08 -10.55 -4.65
N ASP A 193 -1.09 -11.19 -4.07
CA ASP A 193 -2.41 -10.59 -3.92
C ASP A 193 -2.64 -10.26 -2.45
N GLY A 194 -2.77 -8.96 -2.14
CA GLY A 194 -3.21 -8.49 -0.84
C GLY A 194 -4.71 -8.25 -0.84
N ASP A 195 -5.40 -8.56 0.27
CA ASP A 195 -6.83 -8.31 0.41
C ASP A 195 -7.10 -7.31 1.55
N PHE A 196 -7.49 -6.08 1.15
CA PHE A 196 -7.83 -5.01 2.09
C PHE A 196 -9.07 -5.34 2.95
N TYR A 197 -9.96 -6.23 2.51
CA TYR A 197 -11.25 -6.50 3.16
C TYR A 197 -11.23 -7.68 4.13
N VAL A 198 -10.18 -8.51 4.15
CA VAL A 198 -10.11 -9.73 5.01
C VAL A 198 -10.33 -9.44 6.49
N VAL A 199 -9.84 -8.29 6.97
CA VAL A 199 -9.97 -7.93 8.38
C VAL A 199 -11.33 -7.28 8.65
N GLY A 200 -12.10 -7.87 9.57
CA GLY A 200 -13.42 -7.38 9.98
C GLY A 200 -14.60 -7.88 9.13
N ASP A 201 -14.34 -8.76 8.14
CA ASP A 201 -15.38 -9.58 7.53
C ASP A 201 -15.77 -10.69 8.51
N ALA A 202 -16.90 -10.49 9.20
CA ALA A 202 -17.54 -11.51 10.05
C ALA A 202 -18.18 -12.65 9.23
N THR A 203 -17.85 -12.79 7.95
CA THR A 203 -18.18 -13.98 7.16
C THR A 203 -16.94 -14.87 7.10
N GLY A 204 -16.89 -15.85 8.02
CA GLY A 204 -15.78 -16.78 8.16
C GLY A 204 -15.39 -17.42 6.83
N SER A 205 -14.24 -17.01 6.30
CA SER A 205 -13.45 -17.84 5.40
C SER A 205 -12.32 -18.42 6.23
N THR A 206 -12.59 -19.56 6.86
CA THR A 206 -11.57 -20.44 7.40
C THR A 206 -10.61 -20.77 6.26
N PHE A 207 -9.37 -20.30 6.33
CA PHE A 207 -8.29 -20.85 5.52
C PHE A 207 -8.14 -22.31 5.91
N ALA A 208 -8.68 -23.23 5.09
CA ALA A 208 -8.38 -24.63 5.19
C ALA A 208 -6.92 -24.82 4.75
N ALA A 209 -6.04 -24.96 5.75
CA ALA A 209 -4.74 -25.57 5.58
C ALA A 209 -4.94 -26.96 4.94
N GLY A 210 -4.14 -27.26 3.93
CA GLY A 210 -4.23 -28.50 3.18
C GLY A 210 -4.11 -29.74 4.06
N SER A 211 -4.78 -30.81 3.62
CA SER A 211 -4.47 -32.17 4.01
C SER A 211 -4.63 -33.08 2.79
N ASP A 212 -3.47 -33.43 2.22
CA ASP A 212 -3.04 -34.77 1.86
C ASP A 212 -4.07 -35.81 1.37
N LEU A 213 -3.85 -36.28 0.14
CA LEU A 213 -4.13 -37.65 -0.29
C LEU A 213 -2.96 -38.14 -1.16
N GLY A 214 -2.13 -39.04 -0.61
CA GLY A 214 -1.30 -39.99 -1.35
C GLY A 214 -2.14 -40.98 -2.16
N ALA A 215 -1.61 -41.94 -2.93
CA ALA A 215 -0.26 -42.46 -3.10
C ALA A 215 -0.19 -43.37 -4.36
N GLY A 216 1.03 -43.66 -4.82
CA GLY A 216 1.40 -44.84 -5.62
C GLY A 216 1.56 -44.59 -7.13
N GLY A 217 2.62 -44.99 -7.84
CA GLY A 217 3.81 -45.78 -7.55
C GLY A 217 4.41 -46.25 -8.89
N GLY A 218 5.72 -46.50 -8.97
CA GLY A 218 6.34 -47.20 -10.11
C GLY A 218 7.66 -46.58 -10.59
N ALA A 219 8.71 -47.40 -10.62
CA ALA A 219 10.12 -47.05 -10.73
C ALA A 219 10.72 -47.18 -12.14
N GLU A 220 11.94 -46.64 -12.32
CA GLU A 220 13.17 -47.28 -12.88
C GLU A 220 13.98 -46.46 -13.92
N GLY A 221 15.32 -46.54 -13.78
CA GLY A 221 16.34 -46.35 -14.84
C GLY A 221 16.95 -44.94 -14.96
N ALA A 222 18.07 -44.57 -14.34
CA ALA A 222 19.48 -44.97 -14.52
C ALA A 222 20.27 -44.22 -15.63
N VAL A 223 21.50 -43.79 -15.25
CA VAL A 223 22.71 -43.45 -16.06
C VAL A 223 22.70 -42.09 -16.80
N ALA A 224 23.79 -41.36 -17.06
CA ALA A 224 25.01 -40.87 -16.41
C ALA A 224 25.82 -40.08 -17.47
N LEU A 225 26.77 -39.24 -17.02
CA LEU A 225 28.03 -38.82 -17.69
C LEU A 225 28.08 -37.61 -18.67
N GLY A 226 29.10 -36.77 -18.42
CA GLY A 226 29.75 -35.87 -19.39
C GLY A 226 30.09 -34.49 -18.80
N ARG A 227 31.09 -34.33 -17.91
CA ARG A 227 32.51 -34.00 -18.16
C ARG A 227 32.79 -32.92 -19.23
N GLY A 228 33.40 -31.80 -18.80
CA GLY A 228 34.11 -30.84 -19.66
C GLY A 228 34.72 -29.69 -18.83
N VAL A 229 36.03 -29.52 -18.89
CA VAL A 229 36.90 -28.65 -18.06
C VAL A 229 37.55 -27.57 -18.93
N ALA A 230 38.07 -26.51 -18.27
CA ALA A 230 39.12 -25.53 -18.67
C ALA A 230 38.60 -24.16 -19.13
N GLU A 231 38.80 -23.09 -18.37
CA GLU A 231 40.02 -22.26 -18.12
C GLU A 231 40.44 -21.37 -19.32
N GLY A 232 40.59 -20.07 -19.06
CA GLY A 232 41.25 -19.13 -19.98
C GLY A 232 40.88 -17.66 -19.77
N ALA A 233 41.78 -16.92 -19.12
CA ALA A 233 41.70 -15.49 -18.79
C ALA A 233 41.88 -14.53 -19.98
N ALA A 234 41.36 -13.30 -19.87
CA ALA A 234 42.11 -12.02 -19.93
C ALA A 234 41.22 -10.83 -20.34
N ALA A 235 41.67 -9.64 -19.95
CA ALA A 235 40.97 -8.37 -19.82
C ALA A 235 40.56 -7.68 -21.13
N GLY A 236 39.57 -6.79 -21.01
CA GLY A 236 39.24 -5.78 -22.02
C GLY A 236 37.93 -5.05 -21.71
N GLU A 237 37.99 -3.91 -21.02
CA GLU A 237 37.03 -2.81 -21.21
C GLU A 237 37.32 -2.15 -22.59
N PRO A 238 36.32 -1.67 -23.36
CA PRO A 238 35.50 -0.54 -22.93
C PRO A 238 34.04 -0.45 -23.45
N SER A 239 33.34 0.51 -22.86
CA SER A 239 32.35 1.42 -23.47
C SER A 239 30.94 0.92 -23.80
N ALA A 240 30.02 1.40 -22.97
CA ALA A 240 28.64 1.79 -23.19
C ALA A 240 28.09 1.75 -24.65
N ALA A 241 27.16 0.82 -24.88
CA ALA A 241 26.00 1.00 -25.75
C ALA A 241 24.93 -0.07 -25.45
N GLY A 242 23.74 0.41 -25.06
CA GLY A 242 22.44 -0.21 -25.33
C GLY A 242 22.20 -1.67 -24.92
N ARG A 243 21.42 -1.88 -23.85
CA ARG A 243 20.33 -2.86 -23.89
C ARG A 243 19.08 -2.24 -23.28
N SER A 244 18.19 -1.85 -24.17
CA SER A 244 16.75 -1.76 -23.93
C SER A 244 16.32 -3.05 -23.24
N SER A 245 15.94 -2.93 -21.96
CA SER A 245 15.21 -3.96 -21.25
C SER A 245 13.74 -3.62 -21.39
N THR A 246 13.10 -4.25 -22.37
CA THR A 246 11.65 -4.34 -22.47
C THR A 246 11.12 -5.08 -21.23
N PHE A 247 10.80 -4.35 -20.16
CA PHE A 247 9.85 -4.81 -19.16
C PHE A 247 8.44 -4.64 -19.74
N GLY A 248 8.09 -5.55 -20.66
CA GLY A 248 6.75 -5.71 -21.19
C GLY A 248 5.92 -6.62 -20.30
N ALA A 249 5.71 -6.23 -19.04
CA ALA A 249 4.53 -6.70 -18.31
C ALA A 249 3.42 -5.70 -18.63
N SER A 250 2.78 -5.90 -19.77
CA SER A 250 1.53 -5.20 -20.06
C SER A 250 0.57 -5.56 -18.93
N VAL A 251 0.17 -4.57 -18.13
CA VAL A 251 -0.89 -4.70 -17.12
C VAL A 251 -2.23 -4.82 -17.87
N THR A 252 -2.35 -5.83 -18.74
CA THR A 252 -3.55 -6.08 -19.53
C THR A 252 -4.44 -7.03 -18.75
N ALA A 253 -5.23 -6.42 -17.89
CA ALA A 253 -6.57 -6.79 -17.42
C ALA A 253 -6.70 -6.27 -16.00
N LEU A 254 -7.19 -5.04 -15.86
CA LEU A 254 -7.88 -4.59 -14.65
C LEU A 254 -9.01 -5.58 -14.39
N SER A 255 -8.78 -6.60 -13.56
CA SER A 255 -9.91 -7.20 -12.87
C SER A 255 -10.45 -6.09 -11.99
N ALA A 256 -11.65 -5.58 -12.31
CA ALA A 256 -12.32 -4.64 -11.43
C ALA A 256 -12.29 -5.24 -10.03
N GLY A 257 -11.68 -4.54 -9.06
CA GLY A 257 -11.86 -4.89 -7.67
C GLY A 257 -13.36 -4.86 -7.43
N VAL A 258 -13.95 -6.00 -7.06
CA VAL A 258 -15.37 -6.01 -6.70
C VAL A 258 -15.50 -4.99 -5.58
N ALA A 259 -16.34 -3.97 -5.79
CA ALA A 259 -16.72 -3.04 -4.74
C ALA A 259 -17.45 -3.85 -3.67
N ARG A 260 -16.68 -4.39 -2.72
CA ARG A 260 -17.20 -5.08 -1.55
C ARG A 260 -17.75 -4.00 -0.62
N GLY A 261 -18.92 -4.25 -0.03
CA GLY A 261 -19.55 -3.33 0.92
C GLY A 261 -18.63 -3.00 2.09
N ALA A 262 -18.99 -2.01 2.89
CA ALA A 262 -18.21 -1.64 4.08
C ALA A 262 -18.02 -2.87 4.98
N ALA A 263 -16.80 -3.40 5.05
CA ALA A 263 -16.44 -4.38 6.07
C ALA A 263 -16.39 -3.65 7.42
N ALA A 264 -16.83 -4.32 8.49
CA ALA A 264 -16.71 -3.75 9.82
C ALA A 264 -15.23 -3.47 10.14
N ALA A 265 -14.92 -2.41 10.87
CA ALA A 265 -13.56 -2.25 11.36
C ALA A 265 -13.30 -3.25 12.50
N THR A 266 -12.07 -3.73 12.57
CA THR A 266 -11.55 -4.43 13.74
C THR A 266 -11.56 -3.51 14.96
N THR A 267 -11.81 -4.08 16.13
CA THR A 267 -11.56 -3.38 17.40
C THR A 267 -10.07 -3.03 17.53
N GLY A 268 -9.74 -2.04 18.36
CA GLY A 268 -8.37 -1.65 18.62
C GLY A 268 -7.56 -2.77 19.28
N ALA A 269 -8.19 -3.63 20.08
CA ALA A 269 -7.54 -4.82 20.65
C ALA A 269 -7.12 -5.81 19.56
N GLU A 270 -8.01 -6.12 18.62
CA GLU A 270 -7.72 -7.03 17.49
C GLU A 270 -6.66 -6.42 16.55
N ALA A 271 -6.74 -5.12 16.27
CA ALA A 271 -5.76 -4.43 15.45
C ALA A 271 -4.34 -4.54 16.04
N LEU A 272 -4.21 -4.32 17.36
CA LEU A 272 -2.93 -4.46 18.07
C LEU A 272 -2.45 -5.91 18.11
N GLN A 273 -3.36 -6.88 18.19
CA GLN A 273 -3.01 -8.30 18.16
C GLN A 273 -2.44 -8.72 16.81
N LEU A 274 -3.07 -8.32 15.69
CA LEU A 274 -2.57 -8.58 14.35
C LEU A 274 -1.16 -8.00 14.15
N ILE A 275 -0.93 -6.76 14.59
CA ILE A 275 0.38 -6.13 14.52
C ILE A 275 1.42 -6.89 15.34
N ALA A 276 1.06 -7.32 16.56
CA ALA A 276 1.97 -8.07 17.42
C ALA A 276 2.35 -9.45 16.85
N GLN A 277 1.45 -10.10 16.12
CA GLN A 277 1.70 -11.40 15.49
C GLN A 277 2.63 -11.33 14.26
N ALA A 278 2.70 -10.17 13.61
CA ALA A 278 3.59 -9.93 12.48
C ALA A 278 4.97 -9.36 12.87
N SER A 279 5.19 -9.11 14.17
CA SER A 279 6.41 -8.50 14.71
C SER A 279 7.48 -9.53 15.09
#